data_AF-A0A699WTN6-F1
#
_entry.id   AF-A0A699WTN6-F1
#
_cell.length_a   1.000
_cell.length_b   1.000
_cell.length_c   1.000
_cell.angle_alpha   90.00
_cell.angle_beta   90.00
_cell.angle_gamma   90.00
#
_symmetry.space_group_name_H-M   'P 1'
#
loop_
_entity.id
_entity.type
_entity.pdbx_description
1 polymer ?
#
loop_
_entity_poly.entity_id
_entity_poly.type
_entity_poly.pdbx_seq_one_letter_code
_entity_poly.pdbx_strand_id
1 'polypeptide(L)' 'LANYFMEKPVEIVDHEVKRLKRSRIPLVKVRWNSKRGPEFTWEREDQFQKKYPHLFARTASTSTVTS' A
#
# COMPACT_ATOMS: atom_id res chain seq x y z
N LEU A 1 -25.10 7.92 -16.13
CA LEU A 1 -24.05 8.29 -15.15
C LEU A 1 -23.63 7.03 -14.39
N ALA A 2 -22.50 6.41 -14.77
CA ALA A 2 -21.97 5.26 -14.02
C ALA A 2 -20.46 5.14 -14.25
N ASN A 3 -19.69 6.14 -13.79
CA ASN A 3 -18.22 6.08 -13.76
C ASN A 3 -17.74 6.11 -12.30
N TYR A 4 -18.24 5.20 -11.45
CA TYR A 4 -17.61 4.93 -10.16
C TYR A 4 -16.91 3.58 -10.26
N PHE A 5 -15.78 3.55 -10.97
CA PHE A 5 -14.88 2.42 -10.86
C PHE A 5 -14.19 2.57 -9.51
N MET A 6 -14.62 1.80 -8.50
CA MET A 6 -13.90 1.75 -7.23
C MET A 6 -12.56 1.08 -7.49
N GLU A 7 -11.51 1.89 -7.67
CA GLU A 7 -10.13 1.42 -7.75
C GLU A 7 -9.82 0.64 -6.47
N LYS A 8 -9.57 -0.67 -6.64
CA LYS A 8 -9.30 -1.57 -5.53
C LYS A 8 -7.79 -1.66 -5.32
N PRO A 9 -7.29 -1.58 -4.07
CA PRO A 9 -5.89 -1.82 -3.80
C PRO A 9 -5.58 -3.30 -4.02
N VAL A 10 -4.48 -3.57 -4.71
CA VAL A 10 -4.04 -4.92 -5.07
C VAL A 10 -3.06 -5.45 -4.05
N GLU A 11 -2.05 -4.64 -3.75
CA GLU A 11 -0.94 -5.02 -2.89
C GLU A 11 -0.18 -3.78 -2.42
N ILE A 12 0.56 -3.97 -1.33
CA ILE A 12 1.56 -3.01 -0.87
C ILE A 12 2.89 -3.43 -1.51
N VAL A 13 3.48 -2.52 -2.28
CA VAL A 13 4.70 -2.81 -3.05
C VAL A 13 5.96 -2.32 -2.35
N ASP A 14 5.84 -1.36 -1.44
CA ASP A 14 6.99 -0.78 -0.74
C ASP A 14 6.57 -0.04 0.54
N HIS A 15 7.49 0.10 1.49
CA HIS A 15 7.31 0.82 2.76
C HIS A 15 8.39 1.90 2.91
N GLU A 16 7.99 3.11 3.31
CA GLU A 16 8.92 4.20 3.58
C GLU A 16 8.55 4.92 4.88
N VAL A 17 9.53 5.39 5.65
CA VAL A 17 9.28 6.23 6.82
C VAL A 17 9.79 7.64 6.57
N LYS A 18 8.87 8.60 6.39
CA LYS A 18 9.25 10.01 6.32
C LYS A 18 9.61 10.54 7.71
N ARG A 19 10.85 10.98 7.87
CA ARG A 19 11.34 11.59 9.11
C ARG A 19 11.17 13.10 9.06
N LEU A 20 10.39 13.62 9.99
CA LEU A 20 10.28 15.05 10.27
C LEU A 20 11.10 15.39 11.52
N LYS A 21 11.26 16.68 11.82
CA LYS A 21 12.06 17.17 12.97
C LYS A 21 11.68 16.52 14.31
N ARG A 22 10.41 16.15 14.51
CA ARG A 22 9.89 15.59 15.78
C ARG A 22 9.06 14.31 15.62
N SER A 23 8.89 13.81 14.39
CA SER A 23 8.00 12.68 14.14
C SER A 23 8.49 11.81 12.99
N ARG A 24 7.93 10.60 12.95
CA ARG A 24 8.14 9.63 11.87
C ARG A 24 6.76 9.27 11.34
N ILE A 25 6.60 9.33 10.02
CA ILE A 25 5.34 9.02 9.35
C ILE A 25 5.60 7.80 8.46
N PRO A 26 5.17 6.60 8.89
CA PRO A 26 5.20 5.41 8.05
C PRO A 26 4.20 5.56 6.90
N LEU A 27 4.68 5.28 5.69
CA LEU A 27 3.94 5.31 4.45
C LEU A 27 4.09 3.96 3.75
N VAL A 28 3.04 3.56 3.05
CA VAL A 28 3.03 2.38 2.18
C VAL A 28 2.75 2.79 0.76
N LYS A 29 3.51 2.23 -0.18
CA LYS A 29 3.25 2.37 -1.61
C LYS A 29 2.24 1.31 -2.01
N VAL A 30 1.08 1.74 -2.47
CA VAL A 30 -0.04 0.88 -2.81
C VAL A 30 -0.17 0.81 -4.32
N ARG A 31 -0.28 -0.39 -4.86
CA ARG A 31 -0.69 -0.62 -6.25
C ARG A 31 -2.20 -0.71 -6.34
N TRP A 32 -2.80 0.03 -7.26
CA TRP A 32 -4.24 0.06 -7.51
C TRP A 32 -4.60 -0.65 -8.80
N ASN A 33 -5.73 -1.35 -8.80
CA ASN A 33 -6.34 -1.93 -10.00
C ASN A 33 -7.24 -0.88 -10.66
N SER A 34 -6.64 0.03 -11.44
CA SER A 34 -7.37 1.03 -12.22
C SER A 34 -7.64 0.56 -13.64
N LYS A 35 -8.75 1.03 -14.23
CA LYS A 35 -9.10 0.81 -15.65
C LYS A 35 -8.03 1.33 -16.60
N ARG A 36 -7.28 2.35 -16.18
CA ARG A 36 -6.28 3.03 -17.01
C ARG A 36 -4.90 2.40 -16.93
N GLY A 37 -4.74 1.33 -16.14
CA GLY A 37 -3.49 0.64 -15.89
C GLY A 37 -3.11 0.62 -14.41
N PRO A 38 -1.94 0.08 -14.06
CA PRO A 38 -1.44 0.10 -12.70
C PRO A 38 -1.16 1.53 -12.25
N GLU A 39 -1.80 1.95 -11.16
CA GLU A 39 -1.53 3.22 -10.50
C GLU A 39 -0.88 2.98 -9.14
N PHE A 40 -0.01 3.89 -8.72
CA PHE A 40 0.73 3.77 -7.47
C PHE A 40 0.59 5.05 -6.66
N THR A 41 0.14 4.94 -5.41
CA THR A 41 0.09 6.06 -4.47
C THR A 41 0.80 5.72 -3.17
N TRP A 42 1.22 6.76 -2.45
CA TRP A 42 1.78 6.63 -1.10
C TRP A 42 0.70 7.00 -0.09
N GLU A 43 0.32 6.05 0.74
CA GLU A 43 -0.71 6.21 1.76
C GLU A 43 -0.11 6.09 3.17
N ARG A 44 -0.73 6.73 4.16
CA ARG A 44 -0.31 6.54 5.56
C ARG A 44 -0.65 5.12 6.03
N GLU A 45 0.36 4.44 6.56
CA GLU A 45 0.25 3.03 6.95
C GLU A 45 -0.86 2.80 7.98
N ASP A 46 -0.94 3.65 9.01
CA ASP A 46 -1.90 3.52 10.11
C ASP A 46 -3.36 3.59 9.65
N GLN A 47 -3.65 4.46 8.68
CA GLN A 47 -4.98 4.60 8.10
C GLN A 47 -5.27 3.47 7.11
N PHE A 48 -4.27 3.13 6.29
CA PHE A 48 -4.42 2.13 5.25
C PHE A 48 -4.63 0.73 5.85
N GLN A 49 -3.89 0.40 6.92
CA GLN A 49 -4.01 -0.85 7.65
C GLN A 49 -5.38 -1.03 8.29
N LYS A 50 -5.99 0.03 8.83
CA LYS A 50 -7.36 -0.03 9.37
C LYS A 50 -8.38 -0.36 8.29
N LYS A 51 -8.20 0.19 7.08
CA LYS A 51 -9.14 0.00 5.96
C LYS A 51 -8.95 -1.33 5.23
N TYR A 52 -7.71 -1.79 5.11
CA TYR A 52 -7.34 -2.99 4.36
C TYR A 52 -6.35 -3.87 5.13
N PRO A 53 -6.73 -4.39 6.32
CA PRO A 53 -5.81 -5.14 7.18
C PRO A 53 -5.28 -6.41 6.53
N HIS A 54 -6.05 -7.01 5.63
CA HIS A 54 -5.68 -8.23 4.90
C HIS A 54 -4.47 -8.05 3.96
N LEU A 55 -4.18 -6.82 3.51
CA LEU A 55 -3.01 -6.55 2.66
C LEU A 55 -1.70 -6.56 3.44
N PHE A 56 -1.76 -6.42 4.77
CA PHE A 56 -0.58 -6.43 5.65
C PHE A 56 -0.25 -7.83 6.19
N ALA A 57 -1.17 -8.80 6.08
CA ALA A 57 -0.98 -10.14 6.61
C ALA A 57 -0.03 -11.02 5.76
N ARG A 58 0.28 -10.61 4.52
CA ARG A 58 0.96 -11.47 3.52
C ARG A 58 2.48 -11.26 3.42
N THR A 59 3.04 -10.22 4.03
CA THR A 59 4.45 -9.86 3.87
C THR A 59 5.43 -10.63 4.77
N ALA A 60 4.95 -11.50 5.67
CA ALA A 60 5.79 -12.28 6.57
C ALA A 60 6.39 -13.57 5.96
N SER A 61 5.96 -13.99 4.76
CA SER A 61 6.34 -15.29 4.18
C SER A 61 7.21 -15.23 2.92
N THR A 62 7.62 -14.04 2.45
CA THR A 62 8.50 -13.90 1.27
C THR A 62 9.88 -13.41 1.66
N SER A 63 10.52 -14.12 2.59
CA SER A 63 11.99 -14.18 2.70
C SER A 63 12.46 -15.58 2.35
N THR A 64 12.13 -16.06 1.14
CA THR A 64 12.86 -17.20 0.59
C THR A 64 14.10 -16.65 -0.10
N VAL A 65 15.19 -16.68 0.66
CA VAL A 65 16.58 -16.65 0.19
C VAL A 65 16.68 -17.42 -1.13
N THR A 66 17.09 -16.77 -2.21
CA THR A 66 17.64 -17.47 -3.38
C THR A 66 19.15 -17.35 -3.27
N SER A 67 19.81 -18.50 -3.24
CA SER A 67 21.26 -18.71 -3.18
C SER A 67 22.03 -18.01 -4.29
#